data_AF-A0A644WZC5-F1
#
_entry.id   AF-A0A644WZC5-F1
#
_cell.length_a   1.000
_cell.length_b   1.000
_cell.length_c   1.000
_cell.angle_alpha   90.00
_cell.angle_beta   90.00
_cell.angle_gamma   90.00
#
_symmetry.space_group_name_H-M   'P 1'
#
loop_
_entity.id
_entity.type
_entity.pdbx_description
1 polymer ?
#
loop_
_entity_poly.entity_id
_entity_poly.type
_entity_poly.pdbx_seq_one_letter_code
_entity_poly.pdbx_strand_id
1 'polypeptide(L)'
;MAGVEYIERYLKNLYLENLFCSNFNFKDIDELLNGYDKKSYHLLINVFKIVLTNSIGSILLNRSAKNLLITSSDKIYIEYKLKDLSEAQLKDNILMAIEKICSEFSIDNQELINYLNNISVEISHEININKIDKIFITPNNEKENIIKYKDRKSIKNNLFRYVTEEIRTCNTVEDKIKIIKEDIHSLRDLVDVLGADCIFEHEFYKVFNSLEDIEIALLIKYLPSNEDLDSDYGTESEKEWHEKLKEYLDYIDDYRKKNIMSLSNKIEI
;
A
#
# COMPACT_ATOMS: atom_id res chain seq x y z
N MET A 1 10.54 -25.47 43.57
CA MET A 1 11.09 -26.03 42.31
C MET A 1 10.61 -25.30 41.06
N ALA A 2 9.41 -24.71 41.05
CA ALA A 2 8.85 -23.99 39.89
C ALA A 2 9.66 -22.80 39.32
N GLY A 3 10.57 -22.19 40.09
CA GLY A 3 11.37 -21.04 39.63
C GLY A 3 12.48 -21.39 38.64
N VAL A 4 13.13 -22.55 38.80
CA VAL A 4 14.25 -22.97 37.94
C VAL A 4 13.74 -23.40 36.56
N GLU A 5 12.66 -24.19 36.53
CA GLU A 5 12.00 -24.63 35.31
C GLU A 5 11.43 -23.44 34.49
N TYR A 6 10.95 -22.39 35.16
CA TYR A 6 10.47 -21.18 34.48
C TYR A 6 11.61 -20.42 33.78
N ILE A 7 12.75 -20.25 34.46
CA ILE A 7 13.92 -19.59 33.91
C ILE A 7 14.48 -20.40 32.73
N GLU A 8 14.54 -21.71 32.85
CA GLU A 8 15.00 -22.59 31.78
C GLU A 8 14.12 -22.45 30.53
N ARG A 9 12.79 -22.46 30.68
CA ARG A 9 11.86 -22.26 29.55
C ARG A 9 11.99 -20.87 28.94
N TYR A 10 12.16 -19.82 29.75
CA TYR A 10 12.36 -18.47 29.26
C TYR A 10 13.65 -18.35 28.43
N LEU A 11 14.77 -18.88 28.95
CA LEU A 11 16.05 -18.88 28.23
C LEU A 11 15.97 -19.68 26.93
N LYS A 12 15.24 -20.81 26.93
CA LYS A 12 15.01 -21.60 25.73
C LYS A 12 14.23 -20.81 24.67
N ASN A 13 13.16 -20.14 25.05
CA ASN A 13 12.40 -19.29 24.13
C ASN A 13 13.28 -18.16 23.58
N LEU A 14 14.00 -17.45 24.45
CA LEU A 14 14.91 -16.37 24.06
C LEU A 14 16.00 -16.84 23.08
N TYR A 15 16.50 -18.07 23.26
CA TYR A 15 17.44 -18.68 22.32
C TYR A 15 16.81 -18.89 20.94
N LEU A 16 15.60 -19.43 20.86
CA LEU A 16 14.88 -19.64 19.61
C LEU A 16 14.54 -18.32 18.90
N GLU A 17 14.13 -17.31 19.65
CA GLU A 17 13.87 -15.95 19.15
C GLU A 17 15.12 -15.34 18.52
N ASN A 18 16.27 -15.42 19.20
CA ASN A 18 17.54 -14.95 18.68
C ASN A 18 18.01 -15.75 17.46
N LEU A 19 17.81 -17.07 17.47
CA LEU A 19 18.12 -17.94 16.34
C LEU A 19 17.33 -17.52 15.09
N PHE A 20 16.05 -17.20 15.24
CA PHE A 20 15.25 -16.66 14.14
C PHE A 20 15.78 -15.31 13.64
N CYS A 21 15.96 -14.34 14.54
CA CYS A 21 16.44 -12.99 14.19
C CYS A 21 17.82 -13.00 13.51
N SER A 22 18.66 -14.00 13.78
CA SER A 22 19.98 -14.14 13.16
C SER A 22 19.93 -14.35 11.63
N ASN A 23 18.77 -14.65 11.06
CA ASN A 23 18.56 -14.77 9.60
C ASN A 23 18.48 -13.42 8.87
N PHE A 24 18.44 -12.31 9.61
CA PHE A 24 18.27 -10.95 9.07
C PHE A 24 19.52 -10.11 9.27
N ASN A 25 19.70 -9.09 8.43
CA ASN A 25 20.76 -8.12 8.65
C ASN A 25 20.39 -7.26 9.87
N PHE A 26 21.37 -7.01 10.73
CA PHE A 26 21.23 -6.10 11.86
C PHE A 26 20.70 -4.72 11.45
N LYS A 27 21.13 -4.19 10.29
CA LYS A 27 20.65 -2.90 9.77
C LYS A 27 19.15 -2.92 9.49
N ASP A 28 18.65 -3.99 8.87
CA ASP A 28 17.23 -4.11 8.53
C ASP A 28 16.37 -4.19 9.80
N ILE A 29 16.86 -4.89 10.83
CA ILE A 29 16.20 -4.95 12.15
C ILE A 29 16.24 -3.58 12.83
N ASP A 30 17.39 -2.89 12.85
CA ASP A 30 17.52 -1.58 13.50
C ASP A 30 16.60 -0.54 12.84
N GLU A 31 16.54 -0.52 11.50
CA GLU A 31 15.61 0.34 10.76
C GLU A 31 14.14 0.04 11.09
N LEU A 32 13.77 -1.22 11.21
CA LEU A 32 12.43 -1.65 11.61
C LEU A 32 12.09 -1.19 13.03
N LEU A 33 13.00 -1.40 13.99
CA LEU A 33 12.81 -1.00 15.38
C LEU A 33 12.71 0.52 15.56
N ASN A 34 13.46 1.29 14.75
CA ASN A 34 13.33 2.74 14.70
C ASN A 34 11.93 3.17 14.27
N GLY A 35 11.26 2.41 13.40
CA GLY A 35 9.87 2.63 13.00
C GLY A 35 8.85 2.36 14.11
N TYR A 36 9.16 1.45 15.04
CA TYR A 36 8.29 1.10 16.16
C TYR A 36 8.27 2.19 17.24
N ASP A 37 9.45 2.63 17.68
CA ASP A 37 9.59 3.74 18.64
C ASP A 37 10.96 4.41 18.49
N LYS A 38 10.99 5.75 18.50
CA LYS A 38 12.23 6.55 18.35
C LYS A 38 13.23 6.37 19.50
N LYS A 39 12.82 5.75 20.61
CA LYS A 39 13.62 5.40 21.80
C LYS A 39 13.50 3.90 22.10
N SER A 40 13.38 3.07 21.08
CA SER A 40 13.26 1.61 21.17
C SER A 40 14.33 0.95 22.06
N TYR A 41 15.53 1.53 22.18
CA TYR A 41 16.60 1.04 23.09
C TYR A 41 16.23 1.01 24.58
N HIS A 42 15.17 1.70 25.02
CA HIS A 42 14.73 1.74 26.42
C HIS A 42 13.50 0.88 26.74
N LEU A 43 12.89 0.26 25.73
CA LEU A 43 11.67 -0.52 25.91
C LEU A 43 12.00 -2.02 25.96
N LEU A 44 11.34 -2.76 26.85
CA LEU A 44 11.34 -4.23 26.88
C LEU A 44 10.50 -4.77 25.70
N ILE A 45 10.99 -4.55 24.48
CA ILE A 45 10.33 -4.97 23.24
C ILE A 45 10.81 -6.37 22.88
N ASN A 46 9.86 -7.25 22.55
CA ASN A 46 10.19 -8.51 21.91
C ASN A 46 10.54 -8.24 20.43
N VAL A 47 11.82 -8.01 20.14
CA VAL A 47 12.35 -7.74 18.78
C VAL A 47 11.94 -8.85 17.81
N PHE A 48 12.00 -10.10 18.26
CA PHE A 48 11.61 -11.26 17.46
C PHE A 48 10.17 -11.15 16.96
N LYS A 49 9.23 -10.76 17.83
CA LYS A 49 7.82 -10.63 17.44
C LYS A 49 7.64 -9.59 16.35
N ILE A 50 8.31 -8.44 16.45
CA ILE A 50 8.24 -7.38 15.42
C ILE A 50 8.81 -7.89 14.09
N VAL A 51 9.99 -8.52 14.13
CA VAL A 51 10.66 -9.05 12.92
C VAL A 51 9.81 -10.14 12.27
N LEU A 52 9.27 -11.09 13.04
CA LEU A 52 8.42 -12.15 12.52
C LEU A 52 7.14 -11.59 11.88
N THR A 53 6.46 -10.66 12.56
CA THR A 53 5.24 -10.04 12.05
C THR A 53 5.49 -9.31 10.73
N ASN A 54 6.56 -8.52 10.63
CA ASN A 54 6.89 -7.86 9.36
C ASN A 54 7.33 -8.85 8.27
N SER A 55 8.05 -9.92 8.63
CA SER A 55 8.41 -10.99 7.69
C SER A 55 7.18 -11.70 7.11
N ILE A 56 6.17 -11.97 7.96
CA ILE A 56 4.86 -12.50 7.55
C ILE A 56 4.19 -11.53 6.57
N GLY A 57 4.16 -10.23 6.89
CA GLY A 57 3.57 -9.22 6.01
C GLY A 57 4.22 -9.19 4.62
N SER A 58 5.54 -9.37 4.54
CA SER A 58 6.25 -9.47 3.27
C SER A 58 5.89 -10.71 2.46
N ILE A 59 5.71 -11.85 3.11
CA ILE A 59 5.18 -13.05 2.44
C ILE A 59 3.74 -12.83 1.96
N LEU A 60 2.89 -12.15 2.74
CA LEU A 60 1.53 -11.79 2.31
C LEU A 60 1.53 -10.86 1.07
N LEU A 61 2.57 -10.04 0.92
CA LEU A 61 2.82 -9.19 -0.26
C LEU A 61 3.54 -9.93 -1.41
N ASN A 62 3.74 -11.25 -1.30
CA ASN A 62 4.51 -12.07 -2.24
C ASN A 62 5.95 -11.57 -2.45
N ARG A 63 6.58 -11.07 -1.38
CA ARG A 63 7.98 -10.64 -1.34
C ARG A 63 8.82 -11.66 -0.55
N SER A 64 10.13 -11.53 -0.63
CA SER A 64 11.06 -12.28 0.23
C SER A 64 10.79 -11.99 1.70
N ALA A 65 10.83 -13.04 2.53
CA ALA A 65 10.72 -12.98 3.98
C ALA A 65 11.78 -12.05 4.62
N LYS A 66 12.94 -11.87 3.96
CA LYS A 66 14.03 -10.98 4.42
C LYS A 66 13.69 -9.51 4.32
N ASN A 67 12.79 -9.14 3.39
CA ASN A 67 12.44 -7.75 3.19
C ASN A 67 11.50 -7.31 4.32
N LEU A 68 12.01 -6.65 5.35
CA LEU A 68 11.18 -6.22 6.49
C LEU A 68 10.41 -4.91 6.23
N LEU A 69 10.59 -4.29 5.06
CA LEU A 69 9.95 -3.01 4.70
C LEU A 69 8.48 -3.23 4.34
N ILE A 70 7.60 -2.73 5.20
CA ILE A 70 6.16 -2.63 4.95
C ILE A 70 5.79 -1.15 4.95
N THR A 71 5.34 -0.64 3.82
CA THR A 71 4.91 0.75 3.67
C THR A 71 3.47 0.96 4.10
N SER A 72 3.05 2.22 4.23
CA SER A 72 1.63 2.55 4.47
C SER A 72 0.70 1.97 3.39
N SER A 73 1.15 1.95 2.13
CA SER A 73 0.40 1.34 1.02
C SER A 73 0.32 -0.18 1.09
N ASP A 74 1.37 -0.82 1.59
CA ASP A 74 1.41 -2.26 1.77
C ASP A 74 0.42 -2.71 2.83
N LYS A 75 0.24 -1.92 3.89
CA LYS A 75 -0.76 -2.17 4.93
C LYS A 75 -2.17 -2.18 4.36
N ILE A 76 -2.52 -1.21 3.50
CA ILE A 76 -3.82 -1.17 2.84
C ILE A 76 -4.04 -2.41 1.97
N TYR A 77 -3.00 -2.84 1.23
CA TYR A 77 -3.09 -4.05 0.42
C TYR A 77 -3.26 -5.32 1.27
N ILE A 78 -2.51 -5.43 2.37
CA ILE A 78 -2.66 -6.54 3.33
C ILE A 78 -4.08 -6.52 3.90
N GLU A 79 -4.59 -5.36 4.30
CA GLU A 79 -5.95 -5.20 4.82
C GLU A 79 -7.00 -5.66 3.79
N TYR A 80 -6.88 -5.23 2.54
CA TYR A 80 -7.77 -5.68 1.46
C TYR A 80 -7.70 -7.20 1.26
N LYS A 81 -6.49 -7.78 1.25
CA LYS A 81 -6.28 -9.22 1.06
C LYS A 81 -6.88 -10.06 2.19
N LEU A 82 -6.92 -9.51 3.41
CA LEU A 82 -7.40 -10.21 4.61
C LEU A 82 -8.88 -9.93 4.92
N LYS A 83 -9.49 -8.88 4.35
CA LYS A 83 -10.84 -8.40 4.69
C LYS A 83 -11.94 -9.46 4.56
N ASP A 84 -11.86 -10.31 3.54
CA ASP A 84 -12.89 -11.32 3.24
C ASP A 84 -12.55 -12.72 3.77
N LEU A 85 -11.47 -12.86 4.54
CA LEU A 85 -11.06 -14.13 5.13
C LEU A 85 -11.79 -14.39 6.44
N SER A 86 -12.33 -15.60 6.59
CA SER A 86 -12.73 -16.10 7.90
C SER A 86 -11.52 -16.28 8.83
N GLU A 87 -11.75 -16.35 10.13
CA GLU A 87 -10.69 -16.56 11.13
C GLU A 87 -9.86 -17.83 10.86
N ALA A 88 -10.51 -18.92 10.39
CA ALA A 88 -9.82 -20.14 10.00
C ALA A 88 -8.91 -19.93 8.77
N GLN A 89 -9.41 -19.22 7.74
CA GLN A 89 -8.63 -18.91 6.55
C GLN A 89 -7.46 -17.96 6.86
N LEU A 90 -7.66 -16.99 7.75
CA LEU A 90 -6.59 -16.11 8.21
C LEU A 90 -5.47 -16.93 8.86
N LYS A 91 -5.84 -17.81 9.81
CA LYS A 91 -4.88 -18.68 10.49
C LYS A 91 -4.11 -19.57 9.51
N ASP A 92 -4.80 -20.16 8.54
CA ASP A 92 -4.15 -20.97 7.49
C ASP A 92 -3.19 -20.13 6.64
N ASN A 93 -3.56 -18.90 6.28
CA ASN A 93 -2.68 -17.99 5.54
C ASN A 93 -1.42 -17.62 6.34
N ILE A 94 -1.56 -17.37 7.65
CA ILE A 94 -0.41 -17.07 8.52
C ILE A 94 0.49 -18.29 8.68
N LEU A 95 -0.07 -19.49 8.85
CA LEU A 95 0.71 -20.73 8.91
C LEU A 95 1.48 -20.98 7.60
N MET A 96 0.81 -20.83 6.45
CA MET A 96 1.47 -20.92 5.15
C MET A 96 2.58 -19.86 4.98
N ALA A 97 2.40 -18.67 5.55
CA ALA A 97 3.44 -17.65 5.54
C ALA A 97 4.67 -18.09 6.34
N ILE A 98 4.48 -18.67 7.53
CA ILE A 98 5.58 -19.23 8.33
C ILE A 98 6.28 -20.39 7.62
N GLU A 99 5.54 -21.30 6.99
CA GLU A 99 6.14 -22.38 6.20
C GLU A 99 7.04 -21.85 5.08
N LYS A 100 6.60 -20.79 4.39
CA LYS A 100 7.42 -20.11 3.37
C LYS A 100 8.66 -19.45 3.98
N ILE A 101 8.55 -18.80 5.14
CA ILE A 101 9.69 -18.21 5.86
C ILE A 101 10.71 -19.29 6.21
N CYS A 102 10.26 -20.40 6.80
CA CYS A 102 11.12 -21.53 7.16
C CYS A 102 11.83 -22.10 5.94
N SER A 103 11.12 -22.27 4.83
CA SER A 103 11.69 -22.72 3.56
C SER A 103 12.74 -21.74 3.01
N GLU A 104 12.42 -20.44 2.97
CA GLU A 104 13.32 -19.39 2.46
C GLU A 104 14.61 -19.28 3.29
N PHE A 105 14.52 -19.42 4.61
CA PHE A 105 15.68 -19.36 5.51
C PHE A 105 16.36 -20.71 5.72
N SER A 106 15.88 -21.78 5.07
CA SER A 106 16.40 -23.14 5.24
C SER A 106 16.41 -23.58 6.71
N ILE A 107 15.37 -23.24 7.46
CA ILE A 107 15.20 -23.61 8.86
C ILE A 107 14.78 -25.08 8.93
N ASP A 108 15.66 -25.93 9.46
CA ASP A 108 15.42 -27.37 9.68
C ASP A 108 15.18 -27.73 11.17
N ASN A 109 15.51 -26.81 12.08
CA ASN A 109 15.34 -26.97 13.52
C ASN A 109 13.85 -27.10 13.90
N GLN A 110 13.44 -28.31 14.27
CA GLN A 110 12.05 -28.63 14.62
C GLN A 110 11.54 -27.88 15.85
N GLU A 111 12.40 -27.57 16.82
CA GLU A 111 11.98 -26.79 17.99
C GLU A 111 11.63 -25.36 17.59
N LEU A 112 12.41 -24.75 16.69
CA LEU A 112 12.13 -23.42 16.16
C LEU A 112 10.86 -23.42 15.32
N ILE A 113 10.69 -24.40 14.43
CA ILE A 113 9.47 -24.52 13.59
C ILE A 113 8.21 -24.63 14.47
N ASN A 114 8.24 -25.50 15.49
CA ASN A 114 7.13 -25.64 16.42
C ASN A 114 6.86 -24.36 17.21
N TYR A 115 7.93 -23.66 17.61
CA TYR A 115 7.82 -22.37 18.30
C TYR A 115 7.17 -21.29 17.43
N LEU A 116 7.59 -21.15 16.17
CA LEU A 116 6.99 -20.24 15.19
C LEU A 116 5.51 -20.57 14.96
N ASN A 117 5.17 -21.85 14.76
CA ASN A 117 3.81 -22.30 14.56
C ASN A 117 2.89 -21.98 15.76
N ASN A 118 3.40 -22.05 16.99
CA ASN A 118 2.63 -21.68 18.17
C ASN A 118 2.35 -20.16 18.22
N ILE A 119 3.35 -19.34 17.88
CA ILE A 119 3.21 -17.87 17.85
C ILE A 119 2.31 -17.41 16.70
N SER A 120 2.22 -18.19 15.63
CA SER A 120 1.31 -17.92 14.50
C SER A 120 -0.14 -17.71 14.94
N VAL A 121 -0.57 -18.42 15.98
CA VAL A 121 -1.94 -18.33 16.54
C VAL A 121 -2.14 -16.98 17.20
N GLU A 122 -1.16 -16.51 17.96
CA GLU A 122 -1.18 -15.19 18.62
C GLU A 122 -1.19 -14.07 17.58
N ILE A 123 -0.33 -14.15 16.56
CA ILE A 123 -0.27 -13.15 15.48
C ILE A 123 -1.57 -13.12 14.68
N SER A 124 -2.15 -14.29 14.37
CA SER A 124 -3.43 -14.38 13.66
C SER A 124 -4.56 -13.72 14.47
N HIS A 125 -4.58 -13.96 15.79
CA HIS A 125 -5.55 -13.33 16.67
C HIS A 125 -5.37 -11.81 16.73
N GLU A 126 -4.12 -11.33 16.85
CA GLU A 126 -3.80 -9.90 16.84
C GLU A 126 -4.23 -9.21 15.55
N ILE A 127 -4.03 -9.86 14.40
CA ILE A 127 -4.48 -9.39 13.08
C ILE A 127 -5.99 -9.28 13.00
N ASN A 128 -6.72 -10.22 13.61
CA ASN A 128 -8.17 -10.21 13.59
C ASN A 128 -8.78 -9.11 14.47
N ILE A 129 -8.18 -8.80 15.63
CA ILE A 129 -8.75 -7.87 16.61
C ILE A 129 -8.23 -6.43 16.48
N ASN A 130 -7.05 -6.22 15.91
CA ASN A 130 -6.41 -4.91 15.83
C ASN A 130 -6.41 -4.38 14.39
N LYS A 131 -6.26 -3.05 14.26
CA LYS A 131 -6.00 -2.44 12.95
C LYS A 131 -4.64 -2.88 12.42
N ILE A 132 -4.58 -3.31 11.16
CA ILE A 132 -3.36 -3.70 10.42
C ILE A 132 -2.23 -2.67 10.60
N ASP A 133 -2.60 -1.39 10.65
CA ASP A 133 -1.66 -0.28 10.84
C ASP A 133 -0.80 -0.37 12.11
N LYS A 134 -1.33 -0.97 13.19
CA LYS A 134 -0.62 -1.13 14.46
C LYS A 134 0.22 -2.40 14.55
N ILE A 135 0.00 -3.35 13.65
CA ILE A 135 0.59 -4.69 13.71
C ILE A 135 1.87 -4.72 12.88
N PHE A 136 1.78 -4.23 11.65
CA PHE A 136 2.94 -4.13 10.77
C PHE A 136 3.61 -2.78 10.98
N ILE A 137 4.92 -2.80 11.23
CA ILE A 137 5.68 -1.59 11.49
C ILE A 137 6.25 -1.04 10.20
N THR A 138 6.08 0.25 10.00
CA THR A 138 6.71 0.98 8.89
C THR A 138 8.05 1.53 9.37
N PRO A 139 9.20 1.07 8.82
CA PRO A 139 10.51 1.64 9.15
C PRO A 139 10.54 3.15 8.94
N ASN A 140 11.20 3.88 9.86
CA ASN A 140 11.23 5.36 9.86
C ASN A 140 12.00 5.98 8.67
N ASN A 141 12.60 5.15 7.81
CA ASN A 141 13.25 5.57 6.56
C ASN A 141 12.26 5.88 5.42
N GLU A 142 10.94 5.96 5.68
CA GLU A 142 9.99 6.69 4.83
C GLU A 142 10.19 8.22 4.86
N LYS A 143 11.40 8.71 5.18
CA LYS A 143 11.82 10.01 4.68
C LYS A 143 12.53 9.83 3.33
N GLU A 144 11.83 10.27 2.30
CA GLU A 144 12.38 10.99 1.14
C GLU A 144 12.78 10.17 -0.10
N ASN A 145 11.77 9.68 -0.82
CA ASN A 145 11.61 10.10 -2.22
C ASN A 145 10.20 10.69 -2.37
N ILE A 146 9.87 11.65 -1.51
CA ILE A 146 8.63 12.42 -1.66
C ILE A 146 8.78 13.21 -2.94
N ILE A 147 7.95 12.90 -3.93
CA ILE A 147 7.85 13.66 -5.17
C ILE A 147 6.98 14.86 -4.84
N LYS A 148 7.62 16.01 -4.65
CA LYS A 148 6.90 17.28 -4.51
C LYS A 148 6.36 17.67 -5.88
N TYR A 149 5.07 17.47 -6.08
CA TYR A 149 4.39 17.98 -7.24
C TYR A 149 4.28 19.49 -7.11
N LYS A 150 4.54 20.21 -8.20
CA LYS A 150 4.26 21.63 -8.29
C LYS A 150 3.44 21.84 -9.53
N ASP A 151 2.19 22.20 -9.32
CA ASP A 151 1.26 22.38 -10.42
C ASP A 151 1.74 23.49 -11.36
N ARG A 152 1.47 23.31 -12.65
CA ARG A 152 1.74 24.34 -13.65
C ARG A 152 0.65 25.41 -13.56
N LYS A 153 0.92 26.53 -14.21
CA LYS A 153 -0.06 27.61 -14.28
C LYS A 153 -1.29 27.13 -15.05
N SER A 154 -2.43 27.12 -14.38
CA SER A 154 -3.72 26.80 -14.99
C SER A 154 -4.04 27.73 -16.16
N ILE A 155 -4.80 27.20 -17.11
CA ILE A 155 -5.25 27.93 -18.28
C ILE A 155 -6.25 29.03 -17.85
N LYS A 156 -6.31 30.13 -18.62
CA LYS A 156 -7.33 31.17 -18.36
C LYS A 156 -8.72 30.64 -18.72
N ASN A 157 -9.74 30.96 -17.93
CA ASN A 157 -11.12 30.47 -18.11
C ASN A 157 -11.68 30.63 -19.54
N ASN A 158 -11.31 31.71 -20.24
CA ASN A 158 -11.76 31.94 -21.61
C ASN A 158 -11.16 30.93 -22.60
N LEU A 159 -9.90 30.56 -22.41
CA LEU A 159 -9.21 29.55 -23.20
C LEU A 159 -9.64 28.14 -22.77
N PHE A 160 -9.82 27.90 -21.47
CA PHE A 160 -10.33 26.62 -20.96
C PHE A 160 -11.69 26.26 -21.58
N ARG A 161 -12.62 27.22 -21.63
CA ARG A 161 -13.93 27.00 -22.27
C ARG A 161 -13.81 26.72 -23.77
N TYR A 162 -12.85 27.34 -24.45
CA TYR A 162 -12.63 27.06 -25.87
C TYR A 162 -12.14 25.61 -26.06
N VAL A 163 -11.16 25.20 -25.26
CA VAL A 163 -10.59 23.84 -25.28
C VAL A 163 -11.65 22.78 -24.96
N THR A 164 -12.50 22.98 -23.96
CA THR A 164 -13.54 21.97 -23.61
C THR A 164 -14.62 21.85 -24.68
N GLU A 165 -14.98 22.93 -25.38
CA GLU A 165 -15.89 22.85 -26.53
C GLU A 165 -15.22 22.15 -27.73
N GLU A 166 -13.93 22.38 -27.97
CA GLU A 166 -13.17 21.67 -29.01
C GLU A 166 -13.09 20.17 -28.71
N ILE A 167 -12.80 19.77 -27.46
CA ILE A 167 -12.82 18.37 -27.04
C ILE A 167 -14.22 17.78 -27.26
N ARG A 168 -15.29 18.48 -26.87
CA ARG A 168 -16.67 17.98 -27.01
C ARG A 168 -17.07 17.78 -28.47
N THR A 169 -16.61 18.64 -29.37
CA THR A 169 -16.97 18.62 -30.80
C THR A 169 -16.10 17.69 -31.65
N CYS A 170 -15.05 17.09 -31.09
CA CYS A 170 -14.23 16.10 -31.79
C CYS A 170 -15.02 14.82 -32.13
N ASN A 171 -14.74 14.27 -33.32
CA ASN A 171 -15.39 13.07 -33.82
C ASN A 171 -14.75 11.76 -33.33
N THR A 172 -13.50 11.80 -32.86
CA THR A 172 -12.76 10.62 -32.42
C THR A 172 -12.16 10.83 -31.03
N VAL A 173 -12.01 9.73 -30.28
CA VAL A 173 -11.40 9.75 -28.94
C VAL A 173 -9.91 10.11 -29.02
N GLU A 174 -9.25 9.69 -30.10
CA GLU A 174 -7.84 9.96 -30.36
C GLU A 174 -7.58 11.46 -30.56
N ASP A 175 -8.47 12.18 -31.24
CA ASP A 175 -8.38 13.64 -31.39
C ASP A 175 -8.61 14.35 -30.04
N LYS A 176 -9.57 13.88 -29.24
CA LYS A 176 -9.78 14.38 -27.87
C LYS A 176 -8.53 14.23 -27.01
N ILE A 177 -7.92 13.03 -27.02
CA ILE A 177 -6.68 12.75 -26.28
C ILE A 177 -5.56 13.69 -26.73
N LYS A 178 -5.46 13.96 -28.04
CA LYS A 178 -4.46 14.87 -28.57
C LYS A 178 -4.61 16.29 -28.00
N ILE A 179 -5.82 16.84 -28.02
CA ILE A 179 -6.12 18.16 -27.45
C ILE A 179 -5.79 18.18 -25.95
N ILE A 180 -6.21 17.15 -25.20
CA ILE A 180 -5.91 17.05 -23.76
C ILE A 180 -4.40 17.11 -23.52
N LYS A 181 -3.60 16.37 -24.29
CA LYS A 181 -2.13 16.36 -24.12
C LYS A 181 -1.44 17.66 -24.57
N GLU A 182 -1.96 18.30 -25.61
CA GLU A 182 -1.36 19.51 -26.19
C GLU A 182 -1.71 20.77 -25.38
N ASP A 183 -2.93 20.85 -24.84
CA ASP A 183 -3.44 22.08 -24.23
C ASP A 183 -3.55 22.01 -22.70
N ILE A 184 -3.72 20.82 -22.11
CA ILE A 184 -3.89 20.65 -20.65
C ILE A 184 -2.55 20.32 -20.00
N HIS A 185 -2.13 21.15 -19.05
CA HIS A 185 -0.79 21.08 -18.46
C HIS A 185 -0.74 21.13 -16.94
N SER A 186 -1.86 21.43 -16.28
CA SER A 186 -1.98 21.49 -14.83
C SER A 186 -2.91 20.39 -14.34
N LEU A 187 -2.66 19.88 -13.13
CA LEU A 187 -3.54 18.87 -12.51
C LEU A 187 -4.95 19.44 -12.37
N ARG A 188 -5.07 20.71 -11.98
CA ARG A 188 -6.37 21.39 -11.88
C ARG A 188 -7.11 21.40 -13.20
N ASP A 189 -6.46 21.81 -14.29
CA ASP A 189 -7.12 21.84 -15.60
C ASP A 189 -7.51 20.43 -16.06
N LEU A 190 -6.72 19.40 -15.74
CA LEU A 190 -7.05 18.01 -16.05
C LEU A 190 -8.29 17.53 -15.30
N VAL A 191 -8.37 17.79 -13.99
CA VAL A 191 -9.55 17.50 -13.19
C VAL A 191 -10.77 18.24 -13.73
N ASP A 192 -10.62 19.54 -14.02
CA ASP A 192 -11.70 20.37 -14.54
C ASP A 192 -12.20 19.84 -15.90
N VAL A 193 -11.30 19.37 -16.79
CA VAL A 193 -11.67 18.76 -18.08
C VAL A 193 -12.44 17.46 -17.88
N LEU A 194 -12.00 16.60 -16.96
CA LEU A 194 -12.70 15.35 -16.64
C LEU A 194 -14.11 15.60 -16.10
N GLY A 195 -14.33 16.72 -15.40
CA GLY A 195 -15.64 17.16 -14.90
C GLY A 195 -16.43 18.07 -15.84
N ALA A 196 -15.95 18.37 -17.06
CA ALA A 196 -16.57 19.37 -17.96
C ALA A 196 -17.60 18.81 -18.97
N ASP A 197 -18.05 17.57 -18.83
CA ASP A 197 -18.98 16.90 -19.78
C ASP A 197 -18.50 16.98 -21.24
N CYS A 198 -17.19 16.85 -21.47
CA CYS A 198 -16.60 16.83 -22.81
C CYS A 198 -16.03 15.45 -23.21
N ILE A 199 -15.95 14.54 -22.25
CA ILE A 199 -15.55 13.13 -22.40
C ILE A 199 -16.77 12.27 -22.08
N PHE A 200 -17.10 11.33 -22.97
CA PHE A 200 -18.24 10.43 -22.81
C PHE A 200 -17.84 9.13 -22.10
N GLU A 201 -18.82 8.45 -21.50
CA GLU A 201 -18.63 7.25 -20.67
C GLU A 201 -17.66 6.20 -21.26
N HIS A 202 -17.81 5.86 -22.54
CA HIS A 202 -17.02 4.86 -23.24
C HIS A 202 -15.59 5.32 -23.62
N GLU A 203 -15.31 6.61 -23.48
CA GLU A 203 -14.03 7.24 -23.87
C GLU A 203 -13.03 7.28 -22.71
N PHE A 204 -13.52 7.29 -21.46
CA PHE A 204 -12.67 7.41 -20.26
C PHE A 204 -11.53 6.40 -20.21
N TYR A 205 -11.80 5.13 -20.55
CA TYR A 205 -10.76 4.11 -20.56
C TYR A 205 -9.59 4.48 -21.47
N LYS A 206 -9.87 4.94 -22.70
CA LYS A 206 -8.83 5.35 -23.66
C LYS A 206 -8.11 6.61 -23.18
N VAL A 207 -8.83 7.57 -22.60
CA VAL A 207 -8.26 8.80 -22.04
C VAL A 207 -7.28 8.44 -20.93
N PHE A 208 -7.70 7.70 -19.90
CA PHE A 208 -6.83 7.29 -18.80
C PHE A 208 -5.65 6.44 -19.26
N ASN A 209 -5.88 5.50 -20.19
CA ASN A 209 -4.80 4.69 -20.72
C ASN A 209 -3.71 5.50 -21.43
N SER A 210 -4.07 6.67 -21.97
CA SER A 210 -3.14 7.58 -22.64
C SER A 210 -2.29 8.43 -21.69
N LEU A 211 -2.69 8.56 -20.43
CA LEU A 211 -1.99 9.35 -19.41
C LEU A 211 -0.76 8.60 -18.88
N GLU A 212 0.24 9.35 -18.43
CA GLU A 212 1.41 8.84 -17.74
C GLU A 212 1.04 8.32 -16.34
N ASP A 213 1.81 7.36 -15.82
CA ASP A 213 1.56 6.77 -14.50
C ASP A 213 1.57 7.82 -13.38
N ILE A 214 2.35 8.91 -13.53
CA ILE A 214 2.40 10.04 -12.59
C ILE A 214 1.10 10.87 -12.62
N GLU A 215 0.49 11.03 -13.79
CA GLU A 215 -0.76 11.79 -13.96
C GLU A 215 -1.93 11.03 -13.33
N ILE A 216 -2.00 9.71 -13.56
CA ILE A 216 -2.97 8.84 -12.88
C ILE A 216 -2.74 8.85 -11.37
N ALA A 217 -1.48 8.79 -10.91
CA ALA A 217 -1.16 8.86 -9.49
C ALA A 217 -1.59 10.18 -8.83
N LEU A 218 -1.47 11.31 -9.54
CA LEU A 218 -1.97 12.61 -9.10
C LEU A 218 -3.50 12.65 -9.04
N LEU A 219 -4.20 12.08 -10.03
CA LEU A 219 -5.67 11.97 -10.00
C LEU A 219 -6.16 11.16 -8.81
N ILE A 220 -5.50 10.03 -8.50
CA ILE A 220 -5.82 9.23 -7.30
C ILE A 220 -5.64 10.04 -6.01
N LYS A 221 -4.58 10.85 -5.92
CA LYS A 221 -4.34 11.73 -4.77
C LYS A 221 -5.34 12.88 -4.66
N TYR A 222 -5.94 13.27 -5.78
CA TYR A 222 -6.98 14.30 -5.83
C TYR A 222 -8.35 13.75 -5.40
N LEU A 223 -8.57 12.43 -5.46
CA LEU A 223 -9.83 11.83 -5.01
C LEU A 223 -10.07 12.12 -3.52
N PRO A 224 -11.31 12.47 -3.13
CA PRO A 224 -11.67 12.61 -1.72
C PRO A 224 -11.43 11.30 -0.96
N SER A 225 -10.96 11.40 0.28
CA SER A 225 -10.72 10.23 1.12
C SER A 225 -12.04 9.56 1.47
N ASN A 226 -12.03 8.24 1.73
CA ASN A 226 -13.27 7.50 2.06
C ASN A 226 -14.04 8.08 3.27
N GLU A 227 -13.38 8.87 4.14
CA GLU A 227 -14.01 9.58 5.27
C GLU A 227 -14.79 10.85 4.84
N ASP A 228 -14.53 11.40 3.65
CA ASP A 228 -15.20 12.59 3.10
C ASP A 228 -16.41 12.24 2.21
N LEU A 229 -16.59 10.95 1.87
CA LEU A 229 -17.65 10.44 0.99
C LEU A 229 -19.06 10.45 1.61
N ASP A 230 -19.17 10.69 2.93
CA ASP A 230 -20.47 10.84 3.62
C ASP A 230 -21.13 12.21 3.37
N SER A 231 -20.50 13.06 2.55
CA SER A 231 -21.06 14.33 2.11
C SER A 231 -21.33 14.30 0.61
N ASP A 232 -22.53 14.75 0.22
CA ASP A 232 -23.01 14.88 -1.16
C ASP A 232 -22.26 15.99 -1.93
N TYR A 233 -20.93 16.01 -1.83
CA TYR A 233 -20.05 16.99 -2.46
C TYR A 233 -19.59 16.49 -3.83
N GLY A 234 -19.71 17.38 -4.82
CA GLY A 234 -19.33 17.14 -6.21
C GLY A 234 -20.53 17.07 -7.14
N THR A 235 -20.34 17.59 -8.35
CA THR A 235 -21.27 17.46 -9.48
C THR A 235 -21.41 15.98 -9.90
N GLU A 236 -22.49 15.65 -10.60
CA GLU A 236 -22.72 14.31 -11.14
C GLU A 236 -21.56 13.87 -12.06
N SER A 237 -21.06 14.80 -12.87
CA SER A 237 -19.90 14.63 -13.75
C SER A 237 -18.60 14.36 -12.98
N GLU A 238 -18.40 14.99 -11.82
CA GLU A 238 -17.25 14.70 -10.95
C GLU A 238 -17.33 13.28 -10.37
N LYS A 239 -18.53 12.85 -9.96
CA LYS A 239 -18.74 11.48 -9.47
C LYS A 239 -18.52 10.44 -10.59
N GLU A 240 -18.94 10.75 -11.82
CA GLU A 240 -18.76 9.86 -12.98
C GLU A 240 -17.29 9.56 -13.23
N TRP A 241 -16.42 10.57 -13.39
CA TRP A 241 -15.02 10.29 -13.70
C TRP A 241 -14.29 9.63 -12.53
N HIS A 242 -14.70 9.87 -11.28
CA HIS A 242 -14.19 9.14 -10.11
C HIS A 242 -14.49 7.64 -10.21
N GLU A 243 -15.73 7.28 -10.56
CA GLU A 243 -16.14 5.89 -10.75
C GLU A 243 -15.40 5.27 -11.94
N LYS A 244 -15.29 5.97 -13.07
CA LYS A 244 -14.56 5.49 -14.23
C LYS A 244 -13.07 5.32 -13.99
N LEU A 245 -12.46 6.15 -13.15
CA LEU A 245 -11.06 5.97 -12.74
C LEU A 245 -10.90 4.70 -11.90
N LYS A 246 -11.83 4.40 -10.98
CA LYS A 246 -11.82 3.15 -10.21
C LYS A 246 -11.97 1.94 -11.12
N GLU A 247 -12.95 1.96 -12.03
CA GLU A 247 -13.14 0.92 -13.04
C GLU A 247 -11.85 0.71 -13.86
N TYR A 248 -11.23 1.79 -14.36
CA TYR A 248 -9.98 1.73 -15.09
C TYR A 248 -8.86 1.04 -14.29
N LEU A 249 -8.69 1.38 -13.01
CA LEU A 249 -7.70 0.76 -12.14
C LEU A 249 -7.94 -0.74 -11.93
N ASP A 250 -9.17 -1.21 -12.04
CA ASP A 250 -9.50 -2.64 -11.93
C ASP A 250 -9.25 -3.42 -13.23
N TYR A 251 -9.22 -2.73 -14.38
CA TYR A 251 -8.98 -3.35 -15.69
C TYR A 251 -7.51 -3.33 -16.16
N ILE A 252 -6.66 -2.46 -15.64
CA ILE A 252 -5.24 -2.39 -16.04
C ILE A 252 -4.41 -3.57 -15.49
N ASP A 253 -3.26 -3.81 -16.10
CA ASP A 253 -2.36 -4.87 -15.66
C ASP A 253 -1.78 -4.61 -14.25
N ASP A 254 -1.54 -5.69 -13.51
CA ASP A 254 -1.07 -5.64 -12.12
C ASP A 254 0.27 -4.90 -11.97
N TYR A 255 1.12 -4.92 -13.00
CA TYR A 255 2.42 -4.25 -12.97
C TYR A 255 2.25 -2.72 -13.04
N ARG A 256 1.48 -2.22 -14.00
CA ARG A 256 1.17 -0.78 -14.11
C ARG A 256 0.37 -0.30 -12.91
N LYS A 257 -0.63 -1.06 -12.46
CA LYS A 257 -1.40 -0.74 -11.24
C LYS A 257 -0.48 -0.57 -10.03
N LYS A 258 0.48 -1.49 -9.84
CA LYS A 258 1.47 -1.41 -8.76
C LYS A 258 2.37 -0.18 -8.86
N ASN A 259 2.81 0.19 -10.07
CA ASN A 259 3.64 1.37 -10.28
C ASN A 259 2.87 2.66 -9.95
N ILE A 260 1.64 2.80 -10.45
CA ILE A 260 0.76 3.93 -10.20
C ILE A 260 0.50 4.09 -8.70
N MET A 261 0.13 3.01 -8.00
CA MET A 261 -0.11 3.05 -6.56
C MET A 261 1.17 3.36 -5.78
N SER A 262 2.33 2.88 -6.22
CA SER A 262 3.60 3.26 -5.57
C SER A 262 3.91 4.74 -5.74
N LEU A 263 3.63 5.31 -6.91
CA LEU A 263 3.82 6.74 -7.20
C LEU A 263 2.85 7.60 -6.39
N SER A 264 1.56 7.26 -6.35
CA SER A 264 0.56 8.05 -5.63
C SER A 264 0.92 8.21 -4.15
N ASN A 265 1.44 7.15 -3.53
CA ASN A 265 1.88 7.19 -2.13
C ASN A 265 3.13 8.04 -1.88
N LYS A 266 3.94 8.29 -2.92
CA LYS A 266 5.16 9.12 -2.84
C LYS A 266 4.91 10.58 -3.18
N ILE A 267 3.79 10.92 -3.82
CA ILE A 267 3.50 12.28 -4.25
C ILE A 267 2.91 13.10 -3.11
N GLU A 268 3.43 14.31 -2.94
CA GLU A 268 2.88 15.39 -2.13
C GLU A 268 2.47 16.53 -3.08
N ILE A 269 1.18 16.89 -3.08
CA ILE A 269 0.57 17.94 -3.94
C ILE A 269 0.61 19.29 -3.23
#